data_AF-A0A4Q3TS88-F1
#
_entry.id   AF-A0A4Q3TS88-F1
#
_cell.length_a   1.000
_cell.length_b   1.000
_cell.length_c   1.000
_cell.angle_alpha   90.00
_cell.angle_beta   90.00
_cell.angle_gamma   90.00
#
_symmetry.space_group_name_H-M   'P 1'
#
loop_
_entity.id
_entity.type
_entity.pdbx_description
1 polymer ?
#
loop_
_entity_poly.entity_id
_entity_poly.type
_entity_poly.pdbx_seq_one_letter_code
_entity_poly.pdbx_strand_id
1 'polypeptide(L)'
;MMIPKDYLERVYAGVLGKIIGVYLGRPIENWSHERIAETFGEIDRYVHEERGRRLVVTDDDISGTFTFLRALEDSGYDPDLTPAQIGEAWLNYIIEGKTILWWGGMGNSTEHTAYLRLKHGIEAPASGAIETNGKVTAEQIGAQIFIDGWGLVCPSDPARAADFARRAASVSHDGEAVYGAQIVAALVASAFVERDIDRLLDLALAQIPTDCTIRRLIDDLRAWRATGETWRESRARLEQNYGYDKYPGVCHIVPNHGLVILALLHGAGDFDESLK
;
A
#
# COMPACT_ATOMS: atom_id res chain seq x y z
N MET A 1 2.10 19.01 -17.43
CA MET A 1 1.18 18.41 -16.44
C MET A 1 -0.01 19.34 -16.27
N MET A 2 -1.24 18.84 -16.35
CA MET A 2 -2.44 19.65 -16.14
C MET A 2 -3.05 19.26 -14.80
N ILE A 3 -3.04 20.19 -13.84
CA ILE A 3 -3.71 19.99 -12.55
C ILE A 3 -5.22 20.21 -12.77
N PRO A 4 -6.09 19.24 -12.45
CA PRO A 4 -7.53 19.41 -12.58
C PRO A 4 -8.04 20.59 -11.74
N LYS A 5 -9.10 21.28 -12.22
CA LYS A 5 -9.67 22.43 -11.48
C LYS A 5 -10.26 22.03 -10.12
N ASP A 6 -10.70 20.78 -10.01
CA ASP A 6 -11.24 20.11 -8.81
C ASP A 6 -10.14 19.34 -8.04
N TYR A 7 -8.86 19.68 -8.22
CA TYR A 7 -7.73 18.99 -7.57
C TYR A 7 -7.90 18.82 -6.06
N LEU A 8 -8.26 19.88 -5.33
CA LEU A 8 -8.43 19.81 -3.88
C LEU A 8 -9.55 18.84 -3.47
N GLU A 9 -10.64 18.79 -4.24
CA GLU A 9 -11.76 17.87 -3.99
C GLU A 9 -11.33 16.42 -4.23
N ARG A 10 -10.56 16.16 -5.30
CA ARG A 10 -10.01 14.82 -5.59
C ARG A 10 -9.01 14.36 -4.53
N VAL A 11 -8.14 15.25 -4.06
CA VAL A 11 -7.22 14.95 -2.95
C VAL A 11 -8.00 14.61 -1.69
N TYR A 12 -9.00 15.43 -1.34
CA TYR A 12 -9.87 15.18 -0.20
C TYR A 12 -10.60 13.83 -0.33
N ALA A 13 -11.16 13.52 -1.50
CA ALA A 13 -11.83 12.25 -1.76
C ALA A 13 -10.88 11.05 -1.65
N GLY A 14 -9.65 11.16 -2.16
CA GLY A 14 -8.63 10.10 -2.03
C GLY A 14 -8.23 9.85 -0.57
N VAL A 15 -8.01 10.92 0.20
CA VAL A 15 -7.77 10.84 1.65
C VAL A 15 -8.96 10.21 2.37
N LEU A 16 -10.19 10.63 2.06
CA LEU A 16 -11.39 10.12 2.68
C LEU A 16 -11.60 8.63 2.35
N GLY A 17 -11.35 8.22 1.10
CA GLY A 17 -11.42 6.83 0.68
C GLY A 17 -10.46 5.92 1.46
N LYS A 18 -9.20 6.37 1.66
CA LYS A 18 -8.22 5.68 2.52
C LYS A 18 -8.76 5.48 3.93
N ILE A 19 -9.27 6.54 4.56
CA ILE A 19 -9.80 6.50 5.94
C ILE A 19 -11.02 5.57 6.03
N ILE A 20 -11.93 5.62 5.07
CA ILE A 20 -13.10 4.75 4.98
C ILE A 20 -12.67 3.29 4.94
N GLY A 21 -11.75 2.94 4.04
CA GLY A 21 -11.26 1.57 3.86
C GLY A 21 -10.55 1.03 5.12
N VAL A 22 -9.68 1.84 5.73
CA VAL A 22 -8.99 1.47 6.98
C VAL A 22 -10.00 1.16 8.08
N TYR A 23 -10.96 2.05 8.34
CA TYR A 23 -11.92 1.84 9.42
C TYR A 23 -12.96 0.75 9.12
N LEU A 24 -13.20 0.42 7.84
CA LEU A 24 -14.04 -0.70 7.45
C LEU A 24 -13.34 -2.04 7.72
N GLY A 25 -12.07 -2.15 7.34
CA GLY A 25 -11.29 -3.39 7.47
C GLY A 25 -10.76 -3.66 8.89
N ARG A 26 -10.46 -2.62 9.67
CA ARG A 26 -9.81 -2.77 10.99
C ARG A 26 -10.53 -3.70 11.98
N PRO A 27 -11.87 -3.71 12.13
CA PRO A 27 -12.53 -4.61 13.07
C PRO A 27 -12.35 -6.11 12.78
N ILE A 28 -12.03 -6.45 11.54
CA ILE A 28 -11.84 -7.82 11.02
C ILE A 28 -10.38 -8.10 10.65
N GLU A 29 -9.46 -7.22 11.01
CA GLU A 29 -8.03 -7.44 10.87
C GLU A 29 -7.62 -8.76 11.55
N ASN A 30 -6.74 -9.52 10.89
CA ASN A 30 -6.30 -10.87 11.29
C ASN A 30 -7.38 -11.96 11.26
N TRP A 31 -8.54 -11.72 10.64
CA TRP A 31 -9.52 -12.77 10.39
C TRP A 31 -9.30 -13.40 9.01
N SER A 32 -9.51 -14.71 8.92
CA SER A 32 -9.57 -15.37 7.61
C SER A 32 -10.85 -14.99 6.87
N HIS A 33 -10.83 -15.11 5.55
CA HIS A 33 -12.00 -14.81 4.72
C HIS A 33 -13.18 -15.73 5.07
N GLU A 34 -12.93 -17.01 5.33
CA GLU A 34 -13.95 -18.00 5.70
C GLU A 34 -14.64 -17.55 6.99
N ARG A 35 -13.85 -17.14 7.99
CA ARG A 35 -14.39 -16.65 9.26
C ARG A 35 -15.24 -15.39 9.07
N ILE A 36 -14.78 -14.45 8.24
CA ILE A 36 -15.54 -13.23 7.92
C ILE A 36 -16.86 -13.60 7.26
N ALA A 37 -16.82 -14.45 6.23
CA ALA A 37 -17.99 -14.89 5.48
C ALA A 37 -19.01 -15.66 6.35
N GLU A 38 -18.54 -16.56 7.21
CA GLU A 38 -19.39 -17.31 8.15
C GLU A 38 -20.04 -16.41 9.20
N THR A 39 -19.34 -15.34 9.64
CA THR A 39 -19.83 -14.47 10.72
C THR A 39 -20.71 -13.34 10.21
N PHE A 40 -20.30 -12.68 9.13
CA PHE A 40 -20.91 -11.45 8.63
C PHE A 40 -21.50 -11.57 7.23
N GLY A 41 -21.15 -12.62 6.49
CA GLY A 41 -21.42 -12.70 5.06
C GLY A 41 -20.50 -11.75 4.28
N GLU A 42 -21.09 -10.92 3.45
CA GLU A 42 -20.41 -9.86 2.72
C GLU A 42 -20.31 -8.60 3.60
N ILE A 43 -19.19 -7.87 3.53
CA ILE A 43 -18.98 -6.68 4.37
C ILE A 43 -19.59 -5.46 3.68
N ASP A 44 -20.88 -5.24 3.92
CA ASP A 44 -21.64 -4.10 3.39
C ASP A 44 -21.84 -2.95 4.40
N ARG A 45 -21.22 -3.08 5.59
CA ARG A 45 -21.36 -2.15 6.71
C ARG A 45 -20.16 -2.20 7.65
N TYR A 46 -20.04 -1.19 8.52
CA TYR A 46 -19.03 -1.17 9.58
C TYR A 46 -19.38 -2.13 10.73
N VAL A 47 -18.73 -3.29 10.81
CA VAL A 47 -19.00 -4.32 11.84
C VAL A 47 -18.31 -4.07 13.21
N HIS A 48 -17.85 -2.85 13.47
CA HIS A 48 -17.07 -2.52 14.66
C HIS A 48 -17.83 -2.73 15.98
N GLU A 49 -19.13 -2.39 16.05
CA GLU A 49 -19.95 -2.61 17.25
C GLU A 49 -20.14 -4.11 17.53
N GLU A 50 -20.41 -4.90 16.48
CA GLU A 50 -20.53 -6.35 16.53
C GLU A 50 -19.21 -7.02 17.02
N ARG A 51 -18.07 -6.37 16.72
CA ARG A 51 -16.73 -6.78 17.19
C ARG A 51 -16.34 -6.20 18.55
N GLY A 52 -17.19 -5.37 19.17
CA GLY A 52 -16.89 -4.68 20.42
C GLY A 52 -15.67 -3.74 20.32
N ARG A 53 -15.46 -3.13 19.15
CA ARG A 53 -14.34 -2.23 18.84
C ARG A 53 -14.83 -0.80 18.68
N ARG A 54 -13.94 0.17 18.91
CA ARG A 54 -14.19 1.57 18.52
C ARG A 54 -13.98 1.70 17.01
N LEU A 55 -14.84 2.45 16.34
CA LEU A 55 -14.69 2.73 14.91
C LEU A 55 -13.45 3.59 14.64
N VAL A 56 -13.39 4.76 15.26
CA VAL A 56 -12.32 5.74 15.04
C VAL A 56 -11.27 5.60 16.13
N VAL A 57 -10.07 5.26 15.70
CA VAL A 57 -8.88 5.00 16.52
C VAL A 57 -7.63 5.43 15.76
N THR A 58 -6.52 5.61 16.48
CA THR A 58 -5.22 5.86 15.87
C THR A 58 -4.76 4.63 15.10
N ASP A 59 -4.27 4.85 13.89
CA ASP A 59 -3.95 3.81 12.92
C ASP A 59 -2.66 4.16 12.17
N ASP A 60 -1.82 3.16 11.96
CA ASP A 60 -0.53 3.28 11.30
C ASP A 60 -0.68 3.63 9.81
N ASP A 61 -1.59 2.99 9.08
CA ASP A 61 -1.85 3.28 7.67
C ASP A 61 -2.18 4.76 7.45
N ILE A 62 -3.05 5.30 8.29
CA ILE A 62 -3.48 6.71 8.20
C ILE A 62 -2.34 7.64 8.63
N SER A 63 -1.75 7.40 9.80
CA SER A 63 -0.74 8.33 10.35
C SER A 63 0.56 8.34 9.54
N GLY A 64 0.99 7.20 9.00
CA GLY A 64 2.14 7.08 8.11
C GLY A 64 1.93 7.80 6.78
N THR A 65 0.74 7.69 6.18
CA THR A 65 0.37 8.37 4.93
C THR A 65 0.63 9.88 4.99
N PHE A 66 0.29 10.53 6.10
CA PHE A 66 0.50 11.98 6.25
C PHE A 66 1.88 12.34 6.77
N THR A 67 2.42 11.57 7.72
CA THR A 67 3.64 11.98 8.42
C THR A 67 4.86 11.83 7.54
N PHE A 68 4.98 10.73 6.78
CA PHE A 68 6.17 10.49 5.96
C PHE A 68 6.28 11.44 4.77
N LEU A 69 5.16 11.98 4.29
CA LEU A 69 5.14 13.04 3.28
C LEU A 69 5.80 14.34 3.73
N ARG A 70 5.94 14.58 5.05
CA ARG A 70 6.59 15.78 5.59
C ARG A 70 8.05 15.91 5.15
N ALA A 71 8.69 14.82 4.74
CA ALA A 71 10.00 14.85 4.11
C ALA A 71 10.08 15.80 2.89
N LEU A 72 8.98 15.98 2.15
CA LEU A 72 8.91 16.98 1.08
C LEU A 72 9.05 18.40 1.64
N GLU A 73 8.31 18.75 2.69
CA GLU A 73 8.40 20.08 3.30
C GLU A 73 9.76 20.31 3.98
N ASP A 74 10.27 19.32 4.72
CA ASP A 74 11.57 19.37 5.41
C ASP A 74 12.75 19.56 4.44
N SER A 75 12.61 19.09 3.18
CA SER A 75 13.60 19.25 2.12
C SER A 75 13.36 20.48 1.23
N GLY A 76 12.39 21.34 1.54
CA GLY A 76 12.06 22.50 0.72
C GLY A 76 11.39 22.16 -0.61
N TYR A 77 10.68 21.04 -0.65
CA TYR A 77 9.99 20.46 -1.81
C TYR A 77 10.94 20.09 -2.96
N ASP A 78 12.16 19.67 -2.62
CA ASP A 78 13.15 19.22 -3.60
C ASP A 78 12.61 18.02 -4.40
N PRO A 79 12.47 18.12 -5.74
CA PRO A 79 12.07 16.98 -6.56
C PRO A 79 13.06 15.79 -6.47
N ASP A 80 14.32 16.06 -6.12
CA ASP A 80 15.40 15.07 -5.99
C ASP A 80 15.57 14.55 -4.56
N LEU A 81 14.59 14.79 -3.67
CA LEU A 81 14.50 14.26 -2.30
C LEU A 81 15.00 12.80 -2.20
N THR A 82 16.01 12.55 -1.40
CA THR A 82 16.66 11.22 -1.30
C THR A 82 15.97 10.30 -0.29
N PRO A 83 16.13 8.97 -0.39
CA PRO A 83 15.69 8.03 0.66
C PRO A 83 16.24 8.38 2.04
N ALA A 84 17.50 8.82 2.13
CA ALA A 84 18.13 9.23 3.39
C ALA A 84 17.37 10.38 4.04
N GLN A 85 17.02 11.43 3.28
CA GLN A 85 16.22 12.55 3.80
C GLN A 85 14.80 12.12 4.24
N ILE A 86 14.19 11.15 3.54
CA ILE A 86 12.91 10.57 3.99
C ILE A 86 13.10 9.79 5.29
N GLY A 87 14.20 9.03 5.43
CA GLY A 87 14.59 8.38 6.67
C GLY A 87 14.83 9.36 7.83
N GLU A 88 15.40 10.54 7.57
CA GLU A 88 15.52 11.59 8.58
C GLU A 88 14.15 12.12 9.03
N ALA A 89 13.18 12.26 8.12
CA ALA A 89 11.81 12.60 8.51
C ALA A 89 11.20 11.53 9.42
N TRP A 90 11.50 10.24 9.21
CA TRP A 90 11.09 9.18 10.14
C TRP A 90 11.68 9.42 11.54
N LEU A 91 12.98 9.71 11.64
CA LEU A 91 13.65 10.00 12.91
C LEU A 91 13.11 11.28 13.60
N ASN A 92 12.72 12.29 12.82
CA ASN A 92 12.20 13.55 13.34
C ASN A 92 10.78 13.42 13.92
N TYR A 93 9.91 12.62 13.29
CA TYR A 93 8.48 12.61 13.61
C TYR A 93 7.99 11.34 14.33
N ILE A 94 8.68 10.21 14.23
CA ILE A 94 8.30 9.00 14.96
C ILE A 94 8.67 9.16 16.43
N ILE A 95 7.66 9.03 17.29
CA ILE A 95 7.85 8.85 18.73
C ILE A 95 7.91 7.35 19.02
N GLU A 96 9.09 6.90 19.40
CA GLU A 96 9.38 5.48 19.67
C GLU A 96 8.39 4.84 20.64
N GLY A 97 7.86 3.68 20.26
CA GLY A 97 6.88 2.91 21.03
C GLY A 97 5.49 3.56 21.13
N LYS A 98 5.23 4.66 20.40
CA LYS A 98 3.98 5.44 20.56
C LYS A 98 3.25 5.73 19.26
N THR A 99 3.94 6.10 18.18
CA THR A 99 3.29 6.62 16.97
C THR A 99 3.68 5.85 15.72
N ILE A 100 2.75 5.80 14.77
CA ILE A 100 2.90 5.39 13.36
C ILE A 100 3.28 3.94 13.11
N LEU A 101 4.21 3.34 13.84
CA LEU A 101 4.66 1.98 13.52
C LEU A 101 3.89 0.93 14.31
N TRP A 102 3.67 -0.23 13.71
CA TRP A 102 3.46 -1.46 14.46
C TRP A 102 4.77 -1.85 15.16
N TRP A 103 4.83 -1.67 16.48
CA TRP A 103 6.03 -1.94 17.30
C TRP A 103 6.28 -3.44 17.55
N GLY A 104 6.17 -4.28 16.51
CA GLY A 104 6.25 -5.76 16.58
C GLY A 104 7.66 -6.33 16.84
N GLY A 105 8.69 -5.50 16.70
CA GLY A 105 10.07 -5.81 17.06
C GLY A 105 10.96 -6.09 15.85
N MET A 106 12.28 -6.11 16.09
CA MET A 106 13.31 -6.36 15.10
C MET A 106 13.11 -7.71 14.40
N GLY A 107 13.13 -7.73 13.06
CA GLY A 107 12.92 -8.91 12.23
C GLY A 107 11.46 -9.32 12.03
N ASN A 108 10.54 -8.83 12.87
CA ASN A 108 9.10 -9.13 12.77
C ASN A 108 8.33 -8.01 12.07
N SER A 109 8.48 -6.77 12.54
CA SER A 109 7.95 -5.58 11.85
C SER A 109 9.04 -4.98 10.98
N THR A 110 8.74 -4.81 9.71
CA THR A 110 9.67 -4.27 8.72
C THR A 110 10.04 -2.82 9.03
N GLU A 111 9.05 -2.00 9.34
CA GLU A 111 9.21 -0.59 9.66
C GLU A 111 9.91 -0.40 10.99
N HIS A 112 9.55 -1.18 12.02
CA HIS A 112 10.23 -1.10 13.31
C HIS A 112 11.70 -1.53 13.15
N THR A 113 11.97 -2.57 12.33
CA THR A 113 13.33 -2.98 11.99
C THR A 113 14.10 -1.84 11.33
N ALA A 114 13.54 -1.23 10.29
CA ALA A 114 14.17 -0.12 9.58
C ALA A 114 14.38 1.11 10.46
N TYR A 115 13.41 1.47 11.30
CA TYR A 115 13.54 2.55 12.28
C TYR A 115 14.70 2.31 13.25
N LEU A 116 14.83 1.08 13.77
CA LEU A 116 15.96 0.71 14.61
C LEU A 116 17.28 0.79 13.83
N ARG A 117 17.33 0.41 12.55
CA ARG A 117 18.52 0.57 11.70
C ARG A 117 18.92 2.04 11.54
N LEU A 118 17.97 2.90 11.20
CA LEU A 118 18.16 4.35 11.10
C LEU A 118 18.73 4.93 12.41
N LYS A 119 18.13 4.59 13.56
CA LYS A 119 18.62 5.01 14.89
C LYS A 119 20.05 4.58 15.19
N HIS A 120 20.53 3.49 14.60
CA HIS A 120 21.89 2.99 14.78
C HIS A 120 22.84 3.43 13.65
N GLY A 121 22.45 4.43 12.86
CA GLY A 121 23.31 5.05 11.84
C GLY A 121 23.37 4.31 10.51
N ILE A 122 22.46 3.37 10.25
CA ILE A 122 22.30 2.77 8.92
C ILE A 122 21.28 3.60 8.16
N GLU A 123 21.76 4.43 7.24
CA GLU A 123 20.91 5.33 6.45
C GLU A 123 20.05 4.56 5.43
N ALA A 124 18.93 5.17 5.03
CA ALA A 124 18.15 4.68 3.91
C ALA A 124 18.90 4.89 2.58
N PRO A 125 18.82 3.95 1.62
CA PRO A 125 17.93 2.78 1.60
C PRO A 125 18.48 1.52 2.31
N ALA A 126 19.72 1.54 2.80
CA ALA A 126 20.33 0.36 3.44
C ALA A 126 19.58 -0.10 4.69
N SER A 127 18.86 0.80 5.37
CA SER A 127 17.96 0.50 6.49
C SER A 127 16.81 -0.44 6.13
N GLY A 128 16.30 -0.39 4.89
CA GLY A 128 15.20 -1.21 4.39
C GLY A 128 15.63 -2.38 3.50
N ALA A 129 16.88 -2.40 3.06
CA ALA A 129 17.38 -3.34 2.07
C ALA A 129 17.26 -4.81 2.46
N ILE A 130 16.99 -5.67 1.46
CA ILE A 130 17.02 -7.14 1.60
C ILE A 130 18.38 -7.61 2.11
N GLU A 131 19.47 -6.99 1.66
CA GLU A 131 20.84 -7.32 2.10
C GLU A 131 21.01 -7.21 3.62
N THR A 132 20.34 -6.24 4.24
CA THR A 132 20.47 -5.92 5.66
C THR A 132 19.47 -6.69 6.53
N ASN A 133 18.26 -6.93 6.01
CA ASN A 133 17.12 -7.42 6.80
C ASN A 133 16.63 -8.81 6.38
N GLY A 134 17.12 -9.34 5.25
CA GLY A 134 16.63 -10.55 4.63
C GLY A 134 15.33 -10.33 3.85
N LYS A 135 15.09 -11.20 2.87
CA LYS A 135 13.98 -11.07 1.92
C LYS A 135 12.61 -11.08 2.57
N VAL A 136 12.39 -11.98 3.53
CA VAL A 136 11.11 -12.11 4.23
C VAL A 136 10.74 -10.81 4.92
N THR A 137 11.64 -10.20 5.71
CA THR A 137 11.33 -8.94 6.39
C THR A 137 11.20 -7.77 5.42
N ALA A 138 12.03 -7.67 4.39
CA ALA A 138 11.98 -6.52 3.47
C ALA A 138 10.74 -6.49 2.55
N GLU A 139 10.09 -7.63 2.31
CA GLU A 139 8.95 -7.76 1.37
C GLU A 139 7.57 -7.85 2.06
N GLN A 140 7.37 -7.15 3.19
CA GLN A 140 6.05 -7.00 3.80
C GLN A 140 5.23 -5.86 3.14
N ILE A 141 3.93 -5.78 3.42
CA ILE A 141 2.99 -4.86 2.78
C ILE A 141 3.19 -3.38 3.14
N GLY A 142 3.95 -3.10 4.21
CA GLY A 142 4.17 -1.76 4.77
C GLY A 142 4.45 -0.65 3.76
N ALA A 143 5.32 -0.93 2.79
CA ALA A 143 5.65 -0.01 1.71
C ALA A 143 4.42 0.54 0.97
N GLN A 144 3.43 -0.31 0.72
CA GLN A 144 2.23 0.04 -0.01
C GLN A 144 1.26 0.85 0.86
N ILE A 145 1.07 0.46 2.12
CA ILE A 145 0.02 1.05 2.97
C ILE A 145 0.28 2.52 3.33
N PHE A 146 1.50 3.03 3.22
CA PHE A 146 1.82 4.44 3.47
C PHE A 146 1.92 5.29 2.20
N ILE A 147 1.79 4.71 1.01
CA ILE A 147 2.28 5.34 -0.22
C ILE A 147 1.27 6.28 -0.90
N ASP A 148 -0.01 6.17 -0.57
CA ASP A 148 -1.10 6.87 -1.24
C ASP A 148 -0.85 8.39 -1.33
N GLY A 149 -0.32 8.96 -0.25
CA GLY A 149 0.05 10.37 -0.16
C GLY A 149 1.02 10.83 -1.26
N TRP A 150 2.01 9.99 -1.61
CA TRP A 150 3.00 10.29 -2.65
C TRP A 150 2.39 10.32 -4.05
N GLY A 151 1.32 9.56 -4.28
CA GLY A 151 0.50 9.64 -5.48
C GLY A 151 -0.37 10.90 -5.53
N LEU A 152 -1.00 11.26 -4.40
CA LEU A 152 -1.90 12.43 -4.30
C LEU A 152 -1.19 13.78 -4.59
N VAL A 153 0.11 13.86 -4.30
CA VAL A 153 0.94 15.05 -4.60
C VAL A 153 1.48 15.08 -6.04
N CYS A 154 1.20 14.05 -6.84
CA CYS A 154 1.67 13.91 -8.23
C CYS A 154 0.50 13.75 -9.24
N PRO A 155 -0.50 14.65 -9.25
CA PRO A 155 -1.69 14.47 -10.08
C PRO A 155 -1.35 14.39 -11.58
N SER A 156 -1.82 13.34 -12.25
CA SER A 156 -1.57 13.06 -13.67
C SER A 156 -0.08 12.82 -14.03
N ASP A 157 0.75 12.45 -13.05
CA ASP A 157 2.16 12.12 -13.26
C ASP A 157 2.53 10.80 -12.58
N PRO A 158 2.15 9.65 -13.18
CA PRO A 158 2.46 8.34 -12.62
C PRO A 158 3.96 8.07 -12.53
N ALA A 159 4.78 8.64 -13.42
CA ALA A 159 6.23 8.45 -13.39
C ALA A 159 6.85 9.11 -12.17
N ARG A 160 6.49 10.37 -11.90
CA ARG A 160 6.94 11.07 -10.68
C ARG A 160 6.40 10.40 -9.41
N ALA A 161 5.14 9.98 -9.41
CA ALA A 161 4.53 9.29 -8.29
C ALA A 161 5.26 7.98 -7.96
N ALA A 162 5.53 7.15 -8.97
CA ALA A 162 6.28 5.91 -8.81
C ALA A 162 7.73 6.15 -8.39
N ASP A 163 8.37 7.23 -8.86
CA ASP A 163 9.73 7.56 -8.46
C ASP A 163 9.83 8.01 -6.99
N PHE A 164 8.88 8.84 -6.53
CA PHE A 164 8.75 9.16 -5.10
C PHE A 164 8.43 7.93 -4.27
N ALA A 165 7.50 7.09 -4.73
CA ALA A 165 7.14 5.86 -4.05
C ALA A 165 8.32 4.91 -3.90
N ARG A 166 9.15 4.76 -4.94
CA ARG A 166 10.38 3.97 -4.88
C ARG A 166 11.29 4.45 -3.76
N ARG A 167 11.54 5.77 -3.71
CA ARG A 167 12.41 6.39 -2.72
C ARG A 167 11.85 6.25 -1.31
N ALA A 168 10.56 6.53 -1.11
CA ALA A 168 9.90 6.44 0.18
C ALA A 168 9.80 5.01 0.71
N ALA A 169 9.42 4.04 -0.14
CA ALA A 169 9.35 2.63 0.24
C ALA A 169 10.73 2.08 0.62
N SER A 170 11.79 2.49 -0.10
CA SER A 170 13.16 2.03 0.14
C SER A 170 13.74 2.37 1.52
N VAL A 171 13.08 3.25 2.28
CA VAL A 171 13.47 3.55 3.67
C VAL A 171 13.33 2.32 4.56
N SER A 172 12.33 1.48 4.32
CA SER A 172 12.03 0.32 5.16
C SER A 172 11.89 -1.01 4.42
N HIS A 173 11.63 -0.97 3.13
CA HIS A 173 11.31 -2.13 2.31
C HIS A 173 12.19 -2.19 1.06
N ASP A 174 12.20 -3.35 0.41
CA ASP A 174 12.97 -3.59 -0.81
C ASP A 174 12.29 -4.70 -1.65
N GLY A 175 12.75 -4.93 -2.88
CA GLY A 175 12.20 -5.95 -3.78
C GLY A 175 10.74 -5.70 -4.18
N GLU A 176 9.92 -6.75 -4.13
CA GLU A 176 8.52 -6.71 -4.58
C GLU A 176 7.67 -5.71 -3.77
N ALA A 177 8.04 -5.39 -2.53
CA ALA A 177 7.35 -4.39 -1.71
C ALA A 177 7.45 -2.99 -2.30
N VAL A 178 8.61 -2.65 -2.86
CA VAL A 178 8.82 -1.37 -3.55
C VAL A 178 7.98 -1.32 -4.82
N TYR A 179 7.94 -2.39 -5.61
CA TYR A 179 7.13 -2.43 -6.83
C TYR A 179 5.64 -2.30 -6.53
N GLY A 180 5.12 -2.96 -5.48
CA GLY A 180 3.74 -2.79 -5.04
C GLY A 180 3.40 -1.35 -4.67
N ALA A 181 4.32 -0.66 -3.97
CA ALA A 181 4.16 0.75 -3.62
C ALA A 181 4.17 1.68 -4.85
N GLN A 182 5.05 1.42 -5.82
CA GLN A 182 5.09 2.15 -7.09
C GLN A 182 3.80 2.02 -7.88
N ILE A 183 3.23 0.80 -7.95
CA ILE A 183 1.93 0.57 -8.59
C ILE A 183 0.85 1.42 -7.94
N VAL A 184 0.70 1.36 -6.61
CA VAL A 184 -0.35 2.12 -5.91
C VAL A 184 -0.19 3.63 -6.11
N ALA A 185 1.01 4.17 -5.95
CA ALA A 185 1.23 5.60 -6.18
C ALA A 185 0.93 6.03 -7.62
N ALA A 186 1.30 5.21 -8.61
CA ALA A 186 1.00 5.48 -10.02
C ALA A 186 -0.50 5.39 -10.34
N LEU A 187 -1.22 4.44 -9.72
CA LEU A 187 -2.68 4.34 -9.82
C LEU A 187 -3.35 5.61 -9.27
N VAL A 188 -2.99 6.01 -8.05
CA VAL A 188 -3.52 7.22 -7.40
C VAL A 188 -3.26 8.47 -8.24
N ALA A 189 -2.03 8.65 -8.73
CA ALA A 189 -1.67 9.78 -9.58
C ALA A 189 -2.45 9.80 -10.90
N SER A 190 -2.66 8.64 -11.52
CA SER A 190 -3.37 8.50 -12.81
C SER A 190 -4.88 8.70 -12.66
N ALA A 191 -5.46 8.32 -11.53
CA ALA A 191 -6.91 8.44 -11.25
C ALA A 191 -7.43 9.90 -11.24
N PHE A 192 -6.53 10.89 -11.23
CA PHE A 192 -6.91 12.30 -11.40
C PHE A 192 -7.50 12.59 -12.79
N VAL A 193 -7.16 11.80 -13.82
CA VAL A 193 -7.55 12.04 -15.22
C VAL A 193 -8.07 10.80 -15.95
N GLU A 194 -7.85 9.60 -15.42
CA GLU A 194 -8.32 8.33 -15.99
C GLU A 194 -9.27 7.64 -15.01
N ARG A 195 -10.30 6.96 -15.53
CA ARG A 195 -11.32 6.23 -14.77
C ARG A 195 -11.39 4.75 -15.14
N ASP A 196 -10.90 4.39 -16.32
CA ASP A 196 -10.88 3.01 -16.78
C ASP A 196 -9.80 2.22 -16.02
N ILE A 197 -10.22 1.16 -15.30
CA ILE A 197 -9.35 0.38 -14.41
C ILE A 197 -8.22 -0.29 -15.20
N ASP A 198 -8.53 -0.85 -16.38
CA ASP A 198 -7.52 -1.50 -17.21
C ASP A 198 -6.45 -0.52 -17.69
N ARG A 199 -6.85 0.69 -18.11
CA ARG A 199 -5.90 1.76 -18.46
C ARG A 199 -5.10 2.27 -17.29
N LEU A 200 -5.70 2.40 -16.10
CA LEU A 200 -4.98 2.75 -14.89
C LEU A 200 -3.89 1.72 -14.57
N LEU A 201 -4.23 0.43 -14.69
CA LEU A 201 -3.27 -0.66 -14.52
C LEU A 201 -2.17 -0.62 -15.58
N ASP A 202 -2.49 -0.37 -16.85
CA ASP A 202 -1.47 -0.23 -17.90
C ASP A 202 -0.47 0.91 -17.60
N LEU A 203 -0.98 2.06 -17.15
CA LEU A 203 -0.14 3.21 -16.76
C LEU A 203 0.75 2.91 -15.56
N ALA A 204 0.22 2.20 -14.55
CA ALA A 204 0.97 1.81 -13.37
C ALA A 204 2.03 0.73 -13.68
N LEU A 205 1.66 -0.31 -14.45
CA LEU A 205 2.57 -1.39 -14.86
C LEU A 205 3.76 -0.89 -15.70
N ALA A 206 3.61 0.25 -16.39
CA ALA A 206 4.71 0.90 -17.11
C ALA A 206 5.79 1.50 -16.18
N GLN A 207 5.54 1.58 -14.86
CA GLN A 207 6.45 2.20 -13.89
C GLN A 207 7.36 1.20 -13.14
N ILE A 208 7.18 -0.09 -13.38
CA ILE A 208 7.92 -1.17 -12.71
C ILE A 208 8.62 -2.08 -13.73
N PRO A 209 9.64 -2.88 -13.32
CA PRO A 209 10.27 -3.84 -14.22
C PRO A 209 9.28 -4.84 -14.81
N THR A 210 9.51 -5.25 -16.05
CA THR A 210 8.64 -6.22 -16.75
C THR A 210 8.75 -7.64 -16.23
N ASP A 211 9.83 -7.95 -15.50
CA ASP A 211 10.22 -9.27 -15.04
C ASP A 211 10.13 -9.42 -13.51
N CYS A 212 9.19 -8.73 -12.85
CA CYS A 212 8.93 -8.88 -11.42
C CYS A 212 7.64 -9.67 -11.11
N THR A 213 7.52 -10.11 -9.85
CA THR A 213 6.39 -10.91 -9.37
C THR A 213 5.10 -10.09 -9.33
N ILE A 214 5.16 -8.82 -8.89
CA ILE A 214 4.00 -7.92 -8.87
C ILE A 214 3.40 -7.74 -10.27
N ARG A 215 4.25 -7.58 -11.31
CA ARG A 215 3.79 -7.50 -12.70
C ARG A 215 3.07 -8.78 -13.12
N ARG A 216 3.69 -9.94 -12.92
CA ARG A 216 3.11 -11.24 -13.27
C ARG A 216 1.78 -11.49 -12.53
N LEU A 217 1.72 -11.14 -11.26
CA LEU A 217 0.51 -11.23 -10.43
C LEU A 217 -0.63 -10.42 -11.06
N ILE A 218 -0.40 -9.16 -11.42
CA ILE A 218 -1.43 -8.29 -12.02
C ILE A 218 -1.88 -8.84 -13.39
N ASP A 219 -0.93 -9.27 -14.23
CA ASP A 219 -1.25 -9.86 -15.54
C ASP A 219 -2.10 -11.14 -15.39
N ASP A 220 -1.78 -12.01 -14.44
CA ASP A 220 -2.55 -13.21 -14.11
C ASP A 220 -3.97 -12.84 -13.66
N LEU A 221 -4.13 -11.88 -12.74
CA LEU A 221 -5.45 -11.48 -12.23
C LEU A 221 -6.34 -10.89 -13.35
N ARG A 222 -5.77 -10.09 -14.25
CA ARG A 222 -6.48 -9.58 -15.44
C ARG A 222 -6.89 -10.72 -16.37
N ALA A 223 -5.99 -11.67 -16.63
CA ALA A 223 -6.28 -12.83 -17.46
C ALA A 223 -7.40 -13.69 -16.86
N TRP A 224 -7.40 -13.92 -15.55
CA TRP A 224 -8.45 -14.67 -14.85
C TRP A 224 -9.78 -13.95 -14.89
N ARG A 225 -9.81 -12.62 -14.69
CA ARG A 225 -11.02 -11.83 -14.85
C ARG A 225 -11.59 -11.93 -16.28
N ALA A 226 -10.73 -11.94 -17.29
CA ALA A 226 -11.14 -12.00 -18.70
C ALA A 226 -11.82 -13.33 -19.10
N THR A 227 -11.63 -14.41 -18.35
CA THR A 227 -12.34 -15.69 -18.58
C THR A 227 -13.77 -15.69 -18.04
N GLY A 228 -14.18 -14.62 -17.32
CA GLY A 228 -15.49 -14.53 -16.68
C GLY A 228 -15.55 -15.15 -15.29
N GLU A 229 -14.40 -15.46 -14.67
CA GLU A 229 -14.36 -15.90 -13.27
C GLU A 229 -15.03 -14.87 -12.34
N THR A 230 -15.74 -15.38 -11.34
CA THR A 230 -16.29 -14.61 -10.22
C THR A 230 -15.20 -14.18 -9.25
N TRP A 231 -15.48 -13.19 -8.41
CA TRP A 231 -14.57 -12.75 -7.34
C TRP A 231 -14.06 -13.93 -6.49
N ARG A 232 -14.97 -14.84 -6.09
CA ARG A 232 -14.65 -15.98 -5.23
C ARG A 232 -13.72 -16.98 -5.91
N GLU A 233 -13.93 -17.24 -7.20
CA GLU A 233 -13.07 -18.12 -8.00
C GLU A 233 -11.67 -17.51 -8.16
N SER A 234 -11.59 -16.24 -8.56
CA SER A 234 -10.30 -15.57 -8.71
C SER A 234 -9.56 -15.39 -7.38
N ARG A 235 -10.26 -15.16 -6.27
CA ARG A 235 -9.66 -15.11 -4.93
C ARG A 235 -9.08 -16.46 -4.53
N ALA A 236 -9.83 -17.55 -4.72
CA ALA A 236 -9.33 -18.90 -4.44
C ALA A 236 -8.08 -19.22 -5.28
N ARG A 237 -8.06 -18.77 -6.54
CA ARG A 237 -6.91 -18.92 -7.43
C ARG A 237 -5.72 -18.04 -7.01
N LEU A 238 -5.97 -16.81 -6.54
CA LEU A 238 -4.94 -15.95 -5.94
C LEU A 238 -4.30 -16.65 -4.75
N GLU A 239 -5.10 -17.17 -3.82
CA GLU A 239 -4.61 -17.92 -2.67
C GLU A 239 -3.80 -19.16 -3.08
N GLN A 240 -4.28 -19.91 -4.08
CA GLN A 240 -3.59 -21.09 -4.58
C GLN A 240 -2.24 -20.78 -5.24
N ASN A 241 -2.10 -19.67 -5.97
CA ASN A 241 -0.90 -19.36 -6.76
C ASN A 241 0.06 -18.39 -6.05
N TYR A 242 -0.47 -17.56 -5.15
CA TYR A 242 0.24 -16.45 -4.52
C TYR A 242 0.04 -16.36 -2.99
N GLY A 243 -0.52 -17.40 -2.37
CA GLY A 243 -0.76 -17.46 -0.93
C GLY A 243 0.50 -17.50 -0.05
N TYR A 244 0.27 -17.43 1.26
CA TYR A 244 1.31 -17.37 2.29
C TYR A 244 2.15 -18.65 2.40
N ASP A 245 1.72 -19.77 1.81
CA ASP A 245 2.53 -20.98 1.69
C ASP A 245 3.73 -20.79 0.74
N LYS A 246 3.65 -19.82 -0.17
CA LYS A 246 4.71 -19.45 -1.13
C LYS A 246 5.42 -18.15 -0.75
N TYR A 247 4.68 -17.23 -0.13
CA TYR A 247 5.16 -15.90 0.26
C TYR A 247 5.05 -15.75 1.78
N PRO A 248 6.04 -16.25 2.54
CA PRO A 248 5.97 -16.29 4.00
C PRO A 248 6.20 -14.89 4.60
N GLY A 249 5.68 -14.67 5.80
CA GLY A 249 5.77 -13.39 6.50
C GLY A 249 4.53 -13.16 7.36
N VAL A 250 4.49 -12.04 8.05
CA VAL A 250 3.31 -11.64 8.83
C VAL A 250 2.22 -11.09 7.89
N CYS A 251 2.63 -10.27 6.91
CA CYS A 251 1.77 -9.58 5.97
C CYS A 251 2.52 -9.35 4.64
N HIS A 252 2.94 -10.42 3.96
CA HIS A 252 3.77 -10.32 2.75
C HIS A 252 3.09 -9.50 1.64
N ILE A 253 3.85 -8.68 0.91
CA ILE A 253 3.30 -7.76 -0.12
C ILE A 253 2.48 -8.49 -1.19
N VAL A 254 3.01 -9.55 -1.80
CA VAL A 254 2.41 -10.24 -2.97
C VAL A 254 0.95 -10.67 -2.77
N PRO A 255 0.59 -11.53 -1.78
CA PRO A 255 -0.80 -11.94 -1.59
C PRO A 255 -1.74 -10.75 -1.30
N ASN A 256 -1.29 -9.78 -0.49
CA ASN A 256 -2.12 -8.65 -0.12
C ASN A 256 -2.31 -7.65 -1.26
N HIS A 257 -1.26 -7.37 -2.04
CA HIS A 257 -1.34 -6.56 -3.25
C HIS A 257 -2.30 -7.20 -4.25
N GLY A 258 -2.25 -8.54 -4.38
CA GLY A 258 -3.18 -9.29 -5.22
C GLY A 258 -4.63 -9.08 -4.83
N LEU A 259 -4.95 -9.04 -3.54
CA LEU A 259 -6.31 -8.77 -3.06
C LEU A 259 -6.78 -7.35 -3.44
N VAL A 260 -5.92 -6.34 -3.29
CA VAL A 260 -6.24 -4.95 -3.68
C VAL A 260 -6.51 -4.85 -5.18
N ILE A 261 -5.63 -5.42 -6.01
CA ILE A 261 -5.80 -5.40 -7.47
C ILE A 261 -7.04 -6.16 -7.90
N LEU A 262 -7.28 -7.33 -7.30
CA LEU A 262 -8.47 -8.11 -7.59
C LEU A 262 -9.74 -7.31 -7.24
N ALA A 263 -9.75 -6.58 -6.11
CA ALA A 263 -10.92 -5.82 -5.67
C ALA A 263 -11.21 -4.65 -6.60
N LEU A 264 -10.17 -4.00 -7.15
CA LEU A 264 -10.33 -2.99 -8.19
C LEU A 264 -10.88 -3.57 -9.50
N LEU A 265 -10.40 -4.75 -9.92
CA LEU A 265 -10.85 -5.43 -11.14
C LEU A 265 -12.31 -5.89 -11.06
N HIS A 266 -12.73 -6.43 -9.91
CA HIS A 266 -14.10 -6.92 -9.73
C HIS A 266 -15.09 -5.82 -9.36
N GLY A 267 -14.67 -4.79 -8.62
CA GLY A 267 -15.49 -3.61 -8.35
C GLY A 267 -15.68 -2.69 -9.57
N ALA A 268 -14.82 -2.79 -10.58
CA ALA A 268 -15.01 -2.17 -11.90
C ALA A 268 -15.30 -0.65 -11.86
N GLY A 269 -14.65 0.06 -10.94
CA GLY A 269 -14.81 1.50 -10.73
C GLY A 269 -15.95 1.91 -9.79
N ASP A 270 -16.70 0.94 -9.25
CA ASP A 270 -17.64 1.17 -8.16
C ASP A 270 -16.93 1.09 -6.80
N PHE A 271 -17.05 2.17 -6.03
CA PHE A 271 -16.35 2.31 -4.76
C PHE A 271 -16.89 1.35 -3.69
N ASP A 272 -18.20 1.15 -3.63
CA ASP A 272 -18.82 0.30 -2.62
C ASP A 272 -18.55 -1.18 -2.96
N GLU A 273 -18.64 -1.57 -4.23
CA GLU A 273 -18.31 -2.93 -4.66
C GLU A 273 -16.82 -3.27 -4.46
N SER A 274 -15.91 -2.32 -4.65
CA SER A 274 -14.47 -2.53 -4.37
C SER A 274 -14.13 -2.67 -2.88
N LEU A 275 -15.01 -2.22 -1.97
CA LEU A 275 -14.77 -2.26 -0.52
C LEU A 275 -15.32 -3.52 0.17
N LYS A 276 -16.26 -4.23 -0.45
CA LYS A 276 -16.94 -5.42 0.11
C LYS A 276 -16.06 -6.67 0.12
#